data_AF-A0A4V1M3A5-F1
#
_entry.id   AF-A0A4V1M3A5-F1
#
_cell.length_a   1.000
_cell.length_b   1.000
_cell.length_c   1.000
_cell.angle_alpha   90.00
_cell.angle_beta   90.00
_cell.angle_gamma   90.00
#
_symmetry.space_group_name_H-M   'P 1'
#
loop_
_entity.id
_entity.type
_entity.pdbx_description
1 polymer ?
#
loop_
_entity_poly.entity_id
_entity_poly.type
_entity_poly.pdbx_seq_one_letter_code
_entity_poly.pdbx_strand_id
1 'polypeptide(L)'
;MSSYPTPPDSIPTTPTKQLSEGQVTPALGTDHVPSSSMGYTSSLLYLVDGLTSCASSTINTISWSPLVSGARMVILSMMKHSIRHGQLRILSVDGEWTFGSALAEPDKCVEIKVIRDTFWLRLVTMGDLGFAEAYMAGDCEVSDLPQVFRIFIRSRPSLASTNIPGISTLPSKLFRYISSLTNSRFANTLSNTIFNISAHYDLSNGMFSAFLSDDMTYSCAIFPELDADLSAQKLHHLNNGQDELEDAQMAKIRHIIRQADIRQGHRVLEIGSGWGSFAIEAVKQTGCTVDTITLSAQQKKLAEERVKKAGLGGRVRVWLMDYRALPESWKSSFDRVVSIEMLEQVGKEFTPGYFSVLDSVLKSNGVACFQVITIPESRFEQYQKGIDFIRKWIFPGGFLPTISFITDAIQVGANNRLIIDSVSNIGPHYARTLREWRRRFLQNFDELISPALRAEHPEMTAGDIEVFKRKWLYYFCYCEVGFSERILGDHIFTLVREGNREYGCTTLA
;
A
#
# COMPACT_ATOMS: atom_id res chain seq x y z
N MET A 1 -5.07 -63.44 -26.52
CA MET A 1 -5.02 -63.38 -28.00
C MET A 1 -4.70 -61.93 -28.39
N SER A 2 -3.54 -61.74 -29.05
CA SER A 2 -3.08 -60.62 -29.88
C SER A 2 -3.13 -59.18 -29.29
N SER A 3 -2.07 -58.53 -28.77
CA SER A 3 -0.74 -58.12 -29.30
C SER A 3 -0.73 -56.92 -30.25
N TYR A 4 0.11 -55.90 -29.95
CA TYR A 4 1.01 -55.06 -30.81
C TYR A 4 1.32 -53.68 -30.11
N PRO A 5 2.36 -52.89 -30.49
CA PRO A 5 3.82 -53.08 -30.32
C PRO A 5 4.56 -51.83 -29.73
N THR A 6 5.90 -51.91 -29.61
CA THR A 6 6.87 -50.88 -29.10
C THR A 6 7.65 -50.14 -30.24
N PRO A 7 8.59 -49.18 -30.00
CA PRO A 7 8.61 -47.75 -30.43
C PRO A 7 9.66 -47.39 -31.53
N PRO A 8 9.99 -46.10 -31.78
CA PRO A 8 11.23 -45.52 -31.21
C PRO A 8 11.31 -43.98 -30.92
N ASP A 9 12.26 -43.66 -30.02
CA ASP A 9 13.07 -42.46 -29.65
C ASP A 9 12.95 -41.06 -30.31
N SER A 10 13.01 -39.98 -29.49
CA SER A 10 14.21 -39.12 -29.26
C SER A 10 13.93 -37.69 -28.67
N ILE A 11 14.43 -37.42 -27.43
CA ILE A 11 15.32 -36.32 -26.89
C ILE A 11 14.94 -34.81 -27.14
N PRO A 12 15.25 -33.79 -26.26
CA PRO A 12 16.13 -33.71 -25.06
C PRO A 12 15.59 -33.03 -23.78
N THR A 13 16.27 -33.33 -22.67
CA THR A 13 16.26 -32.66 -21.35
C THR A 13 17.48 -31.73 -21.16
N THR A 14 17.30 -30.63 -20.41
CA THR A 14 18.38 -29.73 -19.89
C THR A 14 18.02 -29.28 -18.45
N PRO A 15 18.97 -28.82 -17.61
CA PRO A 15 19.41 -29.59 -16.45
C PRO A 15 19.23 -28.89 -15.09
N THR A 16 19.03 -29.69 -14.05
CA THR A 16 19.00 -29.30 -12.63
C THR A 16 20.43 -29.21 -12.08
N LYS A 17 20.78 -28.11 -11.40
CA LYS A 17 22.08 -27.93 -10.75
C LYS A 17 21.98 -28.30 -9.27
N GLN A 18 22.64 -29.39 -8.88
CA GLN A 18 22.87 -29.81 -7.50
C GLN A 18 23.96 -28.93 -6.85
N LEU A 19 23.80 -28.62 -5.56
CA LEU A 19 24.82 -28.04 -4.69
C LEU A 19 25.44 -29.18 -3.86
N SER A 20 26.77 -29.28 -3.90
CA SER A 20 27.56 -30.25 -3.14
C SER A 20 28.19 -29.62 -1.90
N GLU A 21 28.18 -30.39 -0.80
CA GLU A 21 28.89 -30.14 0.46
C GLU A 21 30.42 -30.25 0.32
N GLY A 22 31.17 -29.57 1.20
CA GLY A 22 32.63 -29.68 1.32
C GLY A 22 33.21 -29.09 2.62
N GLN A 23 33.73 -30.00 3.46
CA GLN A 23 34.43 -29.96 4.76
C GLN A 23 35.47 -28.83 5.11
N VAL A 24 35.29 -28.21 6.29
CA VAL A 24 36.10 -28.06 7.55
C VAL A 24 37.66 -28.25 7.60
N THR A 25 38.35 -27.18 8.11
CA THR A 25 39.59 -27.01 9.00
C THR A 25 41.06 -27.09 8.48
N PRO A 26 42.11 -26.59 9.22
CA PRO A 26 42.28 -25.35 10.06
C PRO A 26 43.71 -24.65 10.05
N ALA A 27 43.81 -23.48 10.74
CA ALA A 27 44.91 -22.98 11.62
C ALA A 27 46.09 -22.06 11.14
N LEU A 28 46.47 -21.16 12.09
CA LEU A 28 47.72 -20.35 12.30
C LEU A 28 47.92 -19.09 11.42
N GLY A 29 48.40 -17.93 11.89
CA GLY A 29 48.98 -17.49 13.15
C GLY A 29 49.23 -15.97 13.11
N THR A 30 49.53 -15.39 14.27
CA THR A 30 49.74 -13.97 14.62
C THR A 30 50.97 -13.32 13.99
N ASP A 31 50.94 -12.00 13.76
CA ASP A 31 52.09 -11.12 14.07
C ASP A 31 51.67 -9.64 14.26
N HIS A 32 52.16 -9.08 15.36
CA HIS A 32 52.14 -7.67 15.75
C HIS A 32 53.47 -7.00 15.35
N VAL A 33 53.49 -5.70 15.05
CA VAL A 33 54.47 -4.67 15.51
C VAL A 33 54.09 -3.28 14.93
N PRO A 34 54.42 -2.14 15.60
CA PRO A 34 53.57 -0.94 15.65
C PRO A 34 54.20 0.38 15.13
N SER A 35 53.35 1.42 15.14
CA SER A 35 53.62 2.83 15.51
C SER A 35 53.88 3.92 14.44
N SER A 36 53.14 5.02 14.67
CA SER A 36 53.45 6.44 14.41
C SER A 36 53.21 7.04 13.00
N SER A 37 52.17 7.85 12.89
CA SER A 37 52.32 9.31 12.75
C SER A 37 50.98 10.01 12.93
N MET A 38 51.00 11.07 13.74
CA MET A 38 49.87 11.89 14.16
C MET A 38 50.04 13.26 13.48
N GLY A 39 48.93 13.85 13.03
CA GLY A 39 48.79 15.30 12.88
C GLY A 39 48.77 15.83 11.44
N TYR A 40 47.88 16.81 11.23
CA TYR A 40 47.71 17.69 10.05
C TYR A 40 46.74 17.25 8.95
N THR A 41 45.48 16.93 9.28
CA THR A 41 44.38 17.02 8.29
C THR A 41 43.07 17.60 8.83
N SER A 42 42.96 17.88 10.14
CA SER A 42 41.70 18.25 10.78
C SER A 42 41.31 19.73 10.64
N SER A 43 42.16 20.60 10.12
CA SER A 43 41.92 22.06 10.08
C SER A 43 41.52 22.61 8.71
N LEU A 44 41.67 21.84 7.63
CA LEU A 44 41.26 22.25 6.27
C LEU A 44 39.84 21.80 5.91
N LEU A 45 39.32 20.72 6.51
CA LEU A 45 37.96 20.22 6.24
C LEU A 45 36.86 21.13 6.81
N TYR A 46 37.06 21.72 7.99
CA TYR A 46 36.04 22.63 8.58
C TYR A 46 35.93 23.99 7.86
N LEU A 47 36.99 24.44 7.19
CA LEU A 47 36.95 25.66 6.38
C LEU A 47 36.27 25.43 5.02
N VAL A 48 36.33 24.21 4.49
CA VAL A 48 35.66 23.85 3.23
C VAL A 48 34.16 23.60 3.46
N ASP A 49 33.75 23.06 4.61
CA ASP A 49 32.33 22.89 4.96
C ASP A 49 31.63 24.21 5.33
N GLY A 50 32.35 25.15 5.97
CA GLY A 50 31.82 26.49 6.29
C GLY A 50 31.60 27.38 5.06
N LEU A 51 32.46 27.25 4.03
CA LEU A 51 32.36 28.03 2.80
C LEU A 51 31.43 27.41 1.74
N THR A 52 31.21 26.09 1.78
CA THR A 52 30.23 25.43 0.90
C THR A 52 28.78 25.59 1.38
N SER A 53 28.55 25.77 2.69
CA SER A 53 27.22 26.05 3.25
C SER A 53 26.64 27.40 2.78
N CYS A 54 27.46 28.45 2.68
CA CYS A 54 26.98 29.79 2.34
C CYS A 54 26.93 30.06 0.82
N ALA A 55 27.71 29.32 0.02
CA ALA A 55 27.72 29.45 -1.45
C ALA A 55 26.65 28.57 -2.15
N SER A 56 26.23 27.46 -1.53
CA SER A 56 25.27 26.52 -2.13
C SER A 56 23.82 27.04 -2.19
N SER A 57 23.46 27.99 -1.32
CA SER A 57 22.13 28.61 -1.31
C SER A 57 21.97 29.71 -2.38
N THR A 58 23.08 30.31 -2.83
CA THR A 58 23.06 31.47 -3.74
C THR A 58 23.39 31.08 -5.19
N ILE A 59 24.14 30.00 -5.41
CA ILE A 59 24.49 29.51 -6.75
C ILE A 59 23.36 28.63 -7.36
N ASN A 60 22.48 28.05 -6.52
CA ASN A 60 21.32 27.26 -6.95
C ASN A 60 20.06 28.07 -7.27
N THR A 61 20.05 29.40 -7.17
CA THR A 61 18.87 30.21 -7.52
C THR A 61 18.99 30.82 -8.92
N ILE A 62 20.19 31.11 -9.40
CA ILE A 62 20.41 31.84 -10.66
C ILE A 62 20.34 30.93 -11.89
N SER A 63 20.83 29.68 -11.82
CA SER A 63 20.83 28.74 -12.96
C SER A 63 19.47 28.07 -13.22
N TRP A 64 18.55 28.13 -12.27
CA TRP A 64 17.30 27.37 -12.31
C TRP A 64 16.11 28.23 -12.76
N SER A 65 16.22 29.55 -12.67
CA SER A 65 15.10 30.47 -12.91
C SER A 65 14.42 30.29 -14.28
N PRO A 66 15.12 30.13 -15.42
CA PRO A 66 14.47 29.89 -16.70
C PRO A 66 13.76 28.53 -16.78
N LEU A 67 14.37 27.48 -16.21
CA LEU A 67 13.83 26.13 -16.20
C LEU A 67 12.58 26.04 -15.32
N VAL A 68 12.66 26.61 -14.11
CA VAL A 68 11.55 26.73 -13.16
C VAL A 68 10.42 27.55 -13.77
N SER A 69 10.73 28.69 -14.38
CA SER A 69 9.72 29.52 -15.06
C SER A 69 9.02 28.74 -16.19
N GLY A 70 9.79 27.99 -16.99
CA GLY A 70 9.26 27.11 -18.03
C GLY A 70 8.34 26.03 -17.47
N ALA A 71 8.79 25.30 -16.45
CA ALA A 71 8.01 24.25 -15.78
C ALA A 71 6.71 24.81 -15.17
N ARG A 72 6.81 25.95 -14.47
CA ARG A 72 5.66 26.66 -13.90
C ARG A 72 4.65 27.03 -14.99
N MET A 73 5.08 27.65 -16.09
CA MET A 73 4.19 28.00 -17.20
C MET A 73 3.45 26.77 -17.76
N VAL A 74 4.15 25.64 -17.93
CA VAL A 74 3.54 24.39 -18.41
C VAL A 74 2.47 23.90 -17.44
N ILE A 75 2.79 23.83 -16.14
CA ILE A 75 1.84 23.35 -15.12
C ILE A 75 0.63 24.29 -15.00
N LEU A 76 0.83 25.61 -14.92
CA LEU A 76 -0.26 26.57 -14.84
C LEU A 76 -1.17 26.51 -16.08
N SER A 77 -0.58 26.36 -17.28
CA SER A 77 -1.33 26.17 -18.52
C SER A 77 -2.16 24.88 -18.48
N MET A 78 -1.57 23.77 -18.01
CA MET A 78 -2.29 22.50 -17.86
C MET A 78 -3.47 22.65 -16.88
N MET A 79 -3.25 23.21 -15.69
CA MET A 79 -4.30 23.40 -14.68
C MET A 79 -5.46 24.24 -15.20
N LYS A 80 -5.19 25.31 -15.97
CA LYS A 80 -6.22 26.14 -16.62
C LYS A 80 -7.12 25.34 -17.56
N HIS A 81 -6.56 24.41 -18.31
CA HIS A 81 -7.32 23.61 -19.27
C HIS A 81 -7.93 22.35 -18.67
N SER A 82 -7.45 21.90 -17.53
CA SER A 82 -7.86 20.62 -16.96
C SER A 82 -8.87 20.75 -15.83
N ILE A 83 -8.75 21.77 -14.98
CA ILE A 83 -9.63 21.91 -13.81
C ILE A 83 -10.99 22.41 -14.28
N ARG A 84 -11.99 21.54 -14.13
CA ARG A 84 -13.39 21.79 -14.51
C ARG A 84 -14.36 21.63 -13.34
N HIS A 85 -13.94 20.92 -12.29
CA HIS A 85 -14.70 20.68 -11.09
C HIS A 85 -13.98 21.28 -9.88
N GLY A 86 -14.73 22.00 -9.04
CA GLY A 86 -14.18 22.72 -7.89
C GLY A 86 -13.35 23.95 -8.27
N GLN A 87 -12.65 24.49 -7.28
CA GLN A 87 -11.75 25.63 -7.43
C GLN A 87 -10.40 25.32 -6.79
N LEU A 88 -9.32 25.49 -7.54
CA LEU A 88 -7.95 25.33 -7.05
C LEU A 88 -7.23 26.67 -7.13
N ARG A 89 -6.59 27.06 -6.03
CA ARG A 89 -5.75 28.23 -5.93
C ARG A 89 -4.32 27.83 -5.66
N ILE A 90 -3.39 28.32 -6.47
CA ILE A 90 -1.95 28.11 -6.28
C ILE A 90 -1.32 29.43 -5.90
N LEU A 91 -0.68 29.45 -4.72
CA LEU A 91 0.02 30.61 -4.17
C LEU A 91 1.53 30.37 -4.27
N SER A 92 2.28 31.27 -4.89
CA SER A 92 3.75 31.27 -4.94
C SER A 92 4.28 32.67 -4.64
N VAL A 93 5.58 32.80 -4.37
CA VAL A 93 6.25 34.10 -4.26
C VAL A 93 6.10 34.97 -5.52
N ASP A 94 5.90 34.33 -6.68
CA ASP A 94 5.75 35.02 -7.97
C ASP A 94 4.31 35.43 -8.31
N GLY A 95 3.32 35.00 -7.52
CA GLY A 95 1.92 35.32 -7.77
C GLY A 95 0.92 34.28 -7.30
N GLU A 96 -0.34 34.57 -7.61
CA GLU A 96 -1.51 33.76 -7.28
C GLU A 96 -2.26 33.40 -8.57
N TRP A 97 -2.62 32.13 -8.71
CA TRP A 97 -3.39 31.63 -9.84
C TRP A 97 -4.58 30.81 -9.36
N THR A 98 -5.75 31.12 -9.90
CA THR A 98 -7.00 30.43 -9.57
C THR A 98 -7.56 29.73 -10.80
N PHE A 99 -7.95 28.48 -10.64
CA PHE A 99 -8.44 27.59 -11.68
C PHE A 99 -9.81 27.01 -11.30
N GLY A 100 -10.63 26.68 -12.31
CA GLY A 100 -12.00 26.21 -12.10
C GLY A 100 -13.00 27.35 -11.90
N SER A 101 -14.16 27.06 -11.30
CA SER A 101 -15.24 28.03 -11.11
C SER A 101 -15.79 27.99 -9.68
N ALA A 102 -15.79 29.12 -8.99
CA ALA A 102 -16.40 29.29 -7.67
C ALA A 102 -17.94 29.18 -7.71
N LEU A 103 -18.56 29.39 -8.88
CA LEU A 103 -20.02 29.41 -9.02
C LEU A 103 -20.66 28.03 -8.92
N ALA A 104 -19.89 26.95 -9.06
CA ALA A 104 -20.42 25.60 -8.97
C ALA A 104 -20.55 25.14 -7.51
N GLU A 105 -19.54 25.39 -6.66
CA GLU A 105 -19.51 24.98 -5.25
C GLU A 105 -18.50 25.88 -4.46
N PRO A 106 -18.91 27.06 -3.95
CA PRO A 106 -17.99 28.07 -3.39
C PRO A 106 -17.24 27.63 -2.13
N ASP A 107 -17.77 26.69 -1.34
CA ASP A 107 -17.15 26.17 -0.12
C ASP A 107 -16.03 25.14 -0.37
N LYS A 108 -15.61 24.94 -1.63
CA LYS A 108 -14.61 23.93 -2.03
C LYS A 108 -13.38 24.53 -2.70
N CYS A 109 -13.08 25.80 -2.45
CA CYS A 109 -11.79 26.36 -2.86
C CYS A 109 -10.67 25.73 -2.03
N VAL A 110 -9.72 25.07 -2.70
CA VAL A 110 -8.53 24.49 -2.06
C VAL A 110 -7.28 25.22 -2.49
N GLU A 111 -6.30 25.27 -1.60
CA GLU A 111 -5.07 26.03 -1.79
C GLU A 111 -3.86 25.13 -1.78
N ILE A 112 -2.98 25.35 -2.75
CA ILE A 112 -1.62 24.81 -2.77
C ILE A 112 -0.67 26.00 -2.68
N LYS A 113 0.03 26.13 -1.55
CA LYS A 113 1.05 27.14 -1.36
C LYS A 113 2.41 26.53 -1.69
N VAL A 114 3.05 27.03 -2.74
CA VAL A 114 4.39 26.62 -3.17
C VAL A 114 5.42 27.30 -2.27
N ILE A 115 6.21 26.48 -1.59
CA ILE A 115 7.27 26.92 -0.67
C ILE A 115 8.63 26.90 -1.38
N ARG A 116 8.87 25.92 -2.26
CA ARG A 116 10.13 25.77 -3.00
C ARG A 116 9.87 25.52 -4.48
N ASP A 117 10.67 26.15 -5.34
CA ASP A 117 10.58 26.05 -6.80
C ASP A 117 10.77 24.64 -7.36
N THR A 118 11.40 23.74 -6.59
CA THR A 118 11.50 22.31 -6.88
C THR A 118 10.13 21.66 -7.08
N PHE A 119 9.06 22.21 -6.50
CA PHE A 119 7.67 21.83 -6.76
C PHE A 119 7.38 21.77 -8.27
N TRP A 120 7.65 22.85 -9.00
CA TRP A 120 7.31 22.94 -10.43
C TRP A 120 8.07 21.93 -11.27
N LEU A 121 9.35 21.70 -10.94
CA LEU A 121 10.21 20.74 -11.63
C LEU A 121 9.74 19.30 -11.39
N ARG A 122 9.36 18.95 -10.15
CA ARG A 122 8.81 17.62 -9.84
C ARG A 122 7.52 17.35 -10.60
N LEU A 123 6.59 18.31 -10.62
CA LEU A 123 5.30 18.14 -11.29
C LEU A 123 5.45 17.91 -12.80
N VAL A 124 6.31 18.68 -13.49
CA VAL A 124 6.45 18.53 -14.96
C VAL A 124 7.20 17.26 -15.35
N THR A 125 8.12 16.77 -14.50
CA THR A 125 8.95 15.60 -14.79
C THR A 125 8.33 14.28 -14.36
N MET A 126 7.58 14.28 -13.25
CA MET A 126 7.10 13.07 -12.58
C MET A 126 5.58 13.05 -12.37
N GLY A 127 4.86 14.09 -12.82
CA GLY A 127 3.39 14.12 -12.75
C GLY A 127 2.84 14.00 -11.33
N ASP A 128 1.94 13.04 -11.14
CA ASP A 128 1.28 12.74 -9.86
C ASP A 128 2.27 12.28 -8.79
N LEU A 129 3.26 11.45 -9.16
CA LEU A 129 4.34 11.06 -8.27
C LEU A 129 5.21 12.27 -7.88
N GLY A 130 5.41 13.21 -8.80
CA GLY A 130 6.10 14.47 -8.55
C GLY A 130 5.38 15.34 -7.53
N PHE A 131 4.05 15.42 -7.60
CA PHE A 131 3.24 16.11 -6.60
C PHE A 131 3.33 15.43 -5.22
N ALA A 132 3.30 14.10 -5.17
CA ALA A 132 3.47 13.36 -3.92
C ALA A 132 4.81 13.65 -3.24
N GLU A 133 5.89 13.59 -4.01
CA GLU A 133 7.23 13.90 -3.51
C GLU A 133 7.40 15.38 -3.14
N ALA A 134 6.79 16.30 -3.89
CA ALA A 134 6.79 17.71 -3.54
C ALA A 134 6.07 17.94 -2.20
N TYR A 135 4.93 17.29 -1.99
CA TYR A 135 4.23 17.32 -0.71
C TYR A 135 5.10 16.74 0.39
N MET A 136 5.63 15.52 0.25
CA MET A 136 6.46 14.86 1.27
C MET A 136 7.68 15.67 1.66
N ALA A 137 8.39 16.27 0.69
CA ALA A 137 9.58 17.07 0.94
C ALA A 137 9.26 18.36 1.70
N GLY A 138 8.02 18.86 1.64
CA GLY A 138 7.67 20.21 2.08
C GLY A 138 7.94 21.28 1.02
N ASP A 139 7.94 20.92 -0.27
CA ASP A 139 8.00 21.88 -1.38
C ASP A 139 6.68 22.67 -1.51
N CYS A 140 5.58 22.15 -0.94
CA CYS A 140 4.30 22.82 -0.87
C CYS A 140 3.53 22.54 0.44
N GLU A 141 2.62 23.44 0.78
CA GLU A 141 1.57 23.25 1.78
C GLU A 141 0.22 23.16 1.06
N VAL A 142 -0.69 22.32 1.58
CA VAL A 142 -2.02 22.09 0.99
C VAL A 142 -3.07 22.27 2.06
N SER A 143 -4.10 23.10 1.81
CA SER A 143 -5.14 23.38 2.80
C SER A 143 -6.05 22.18 3.08
N ASP A 144 -6.40 21.43 2.03
CA ASP A 144 -7.21 20.22 2.11
C ASP A 144 -6.73 19.21 1.04
N LEU A 145 -5.91 18.26 1.46
CA LEU A 145 -5.30 17.28 0.58
C LEU A 145 -6.35 16.33 -0.07
N PRO A 146 -7.34 15.78 0.68
CA PRO A 146 -8.43 15.03 0.07
C PRO A 146 -9.17 15.80 -1.04
N GLN A 147 -9.50 17.07 -0.81
CA GLN A 147 -10.23 17.86 -1.81
C GLN A 147 -9.39 18.14 -3.05
N VAL A 148 -8.07 18.36 -2.92
CA VAL A 148 -7.16 18.45 -4.09
C VAL A 148 -7.22 17.18 -4.93
N PHE A 149 -7.18 15.99 -4.31
CA PHE A 149 -7.29 14.73 -5.05
C PHE A 149 -8.66 14.58 -5.72
N ARG A 150 -9.76 14.94 -5.05
CA ARG A 150 -11.11 14.90 -5.65
C ARG A 150 -11.19 15.78 -6.89
N ILE A 151 -10.63 16.99 -6.84
CA ILE A 151 -10.55 17.90 -8.00
C ILE A 151 -9.78 17.24 -9.14
N PHE A 152 -8.60 16.67 -8.88
CA PHE A 152 -7.78 16.02 -9.91
C PHE A 152 -8.44 14.78 -10.52
N ILE A 153 -9.07 13.93 -9.69
CA ILE A 153 -9.76 12.72 -10.16
C ILE A 153 -10.98 13.07 -11.01
N ARG A 154 -11.82 14.01 -10.57
CA ARG A 154 -13.01 14.44 -11.31
C ARG A 154 -12.66 15.21 -12.58
N SER A 155 -11.50 15.87 -12.60
CA SER A 155 -10.96 16.55 -13.79
C SER A 155 -10.23 15.60 -14.74
N ARG A 156 -10.11 14.29 -14.42
CA ARG A 156 -9.34 13.31 -15.21
C ARG A 156 -9.85 13.09 -16.63
N PRO A 157 -11.17 13.02 -16.92
CA PRO A 157 -11.65 12.95 -18.31
C PRO A 157 -11.11 14.11 -19.14
N SER A 158 -11.01 15.31 -18.57
CA SER A 158 -10.43 16.49 -19.22
C SER A 158 -8.90 16.47 -19.28
N LEU A 159 -8.20 15.82 -18.34
CA LEU A 159 -6.74 15.61 -18.35
C LEU A 159 -6.30 14.55 -19.38
N ALA A 160 -7.06 13.46 -19.53
CA ALA A 160 -6.78 12.39 -20.49
C ALA A 160 -7.20 12.78 -21.92
N SER A 161 -8.23 13.62 -22.06
CA SER A 161 -8.70 14.11 -23.36
C SER A 161 -8.05 15.44 -23.80
N THR A 162 -7.03 15.95 -23.09
CA THR A 162 -6.30 17.14 -23.56
C THR A 162 -5.36 16.80 -24.72
N ASN A 163 -5.92 16.35 -25.84
CA ASN A 163 -5.44 16.75 -27.14
C ASN A 163 -5.68 18.25 -27.24
N ILE A 164 -4.72 19.06 -26.78
CA ILE A 164 -4.79 20.52 -26.81
C ILE A 164 -5.03 20.99 -28.27
N PRO A 165 -6.24 21.41 -28.66
CA PRO A 165 -6.49 21.89 -30.01
C PRO A 165 -6.04 23.35 -30.08
N GLY A 166 -5.11 23.69 -30.98
CA GLY A 166 -4.70 25.07 -31.25
C GLY A 166 -3.43 25.57 -30.56
N ILE A 167 -2.71 24.74 -29.78
CA ILE A 167 -1.37 25.06 -29.27
C ILE A 167 -0.35 24.11 -29.92
N SER A 168 -0.25 24.17 -31.25
CA SER A 168 0.74 23.40 -31.98
C SER A 168 2.12 24.06 -31.81
N THR A 169 3.08 23.24 -31.39
CA THR A 169 4.55 23.39 -31.49
C THR A 169 5.38 24.02 -30.36
N LEU A 170 4.87 24.90 -29.49
CA LEU A 170 5.71 25.54 -28.43
C LEU A 170 5.78 24.75 -27.10
N PRO A 171 4.66 24.34 -26.47
CA PRO A 171 4.70 23.59 -25.21
C PRO A 171 5.22 22.17 -25.39
N SER A 172 5.00 21.52 -26.54
CA SER A 172 5.49 20.14 -26.77
C SER A 172 6.99 20.08 -27.07
N LYS A 173 7.59 21.17 -27.58
CA LYS A 173 9.04 21.33 -27.72
C LYS A 173 9.66 21.72 -26.38
N LEU A 174 9.04 22.64 -25.62
CA LEU A 174 9.51 23.01 -24.28
C LEU A 174 9.37 21.85 -23.30
N PHE A 175 8.25 21.12 -23.32
CA PHE A 175 8.05 19.88 -22.55
C PHE A 175 9.06 18.82 -22.96
N ARG A 176 9.27 18.55 -24.27
CA ARG A 176 10.35 17.62 -24.69
C ARG A 176 11.73 18.13 -24.33
N TYR A 177 12.00 19.43 -24.39
CA TYR A 177 13.28 20.02 -24.06
C TYR A 177 13.56 19.93 -22.57
N ILE A 178 12.61 20.34 -21.71
CA ILE A 178 12.65 20.16 -20.26
C ILE A 178 12.78 18.66 -19.96
N SER A 179 11.91 17.79 -20.46
CA SER A 179 11.97 16.34 -20.25
C SER A 179 13.27 15.70 -20.76
N SER A 180 13.89 16.24 -21.82
CA SER A 180 15.18 15.77 -22.35
C SER A 180 16.39 16.29 -21.57
N LEU A 181 16.29 17.49 -20.99
CA LEU A 181 17.31 18.06 -20.10
C LEU A 181 17.23 17.43 -18.71
N THR A 182 16.02 17.10 -18.27
CA THR A 182 15.74 16.28 -17.09
C THR A 182 15.86 14.82 -17.46
N ASN A 183 17.06 14.39 -17.88
CA ASN A 183 17.40 12.98 -18.02
C ASN A 183 16.97 12.20 -16.75
N SER A 184 16.76 10.89 -16.86
CA SER A 184 16.41 10.02 -15.71
C SER A 184 17.28 10.25 -14.48
N ARG A 185 18.55 10.62 -14.66
CA ARG A 185 19.46 11.05 -13.60
C ARG A 185 18.97 12.25 -12.78
N PHE A 186 18.41 13.28 -13.41
CA PHE A 186 17.91 14.47 -12.71
C PHE A 186 16.63 14.17 -11.92
N ALA A 187 15.68 13.44 -12.52
CA ALA A 187 14.50 12.96 -11.80
C ALA A 187 14.92 12.10 -10.58
N ASN A 188 15.91 11.22 -10.78
CA ASN A 188 16.49 10.42 -9.69
C ASN A 188 17.17 11.31 -8.62
N THR A 189 17.87 12.38 -8.98
CA THR A 189 18.47 13.31 -8.00
C THR A 189 17.42 14.05 -7.17
N LEU A 190 16.33 14.50 -7.80
CA LEU A 190 15.20 15.12 -7.10
C LEU A 190 14.54 14.14 -6.12
N SER A 191 14.43 12.86 -6.49
CA SER A 191 13.90 11.82 -5.58
C SER A 191 14.90 11.39 -4.49
N ASN A 192 16.18 11.18 -4.80
CA ASN A 192 17.08 10.44 -3.90
C ASN A 192 17.61 11.24 -2.70
N THR A 193 17.71 12.58 -2.80
CA THR A 193 18.40 13.37 -1.76
C THR A 193 17.63 13.48 -0.44
N ILE A 194 16.29 13.45 -0.50
CA ILE A 194 15.41 13.58 0.69
C ILE A 194 14.83 12.23 1.12
N PHE A 195 14.63 11.30 0.18
CA PHE A 195 13.76 10.14 0.44
C PHE A 195 14.47 8.80 0.60
N ASN A 196 15.79 8.74 0.39
CA ASN A 196 16.59 7.52 0.64
C ASN A 196 16.47 7.02 2.09
N ILE A 197 16.10 7.90 3.03
CA ILE A 197 15.91 7.60 4.45
C ILE A 197 14.50 7.04 4.69
N SER A 198 13.46 7.61 4.06
CA SER A 198 12.05 7.26 4.29
C SER A 198 11.57 5.93 3.67
N ALA A 199 12.40 5.26 2.86
CA ALA A 199 11.95 4.27 1.89
C ALA A 199 11.57 2.91 2.50
N HIS A 200 12.24 2.44 3.56
CA HIS A 200 12.09 1.05 4.01
C HIS A 200 12.30 0.85 5.52
N TYR A 201 11.76 1.74 6.35
CA TYR A 201 11.68 1.44 7.77
C TYR A 201 10.60 0.39 8.00
N ASP A 202 11.01 -0.79 8.50
CA ASP A 202 10.09 -1.81 8.99
C ASP A 202 9.23 -1.18 10.07
N LEU A 203 7.97 -0.92 9.73
CA LEU A 203 7.02 -0.24 10.58
C LEU A 203 6.75 -1.12 11.80
N SER A 204 7.11 -0.64 12.99
CA SER A 204 6.97 -1.45 14.19
C SER A 204 5.54 -1.60 14.65
N ASN A 205 5.31 -2.63 15.47
CA ASN A 205 4.05 -2.83 16.20
C ASN A 205 3.67 -1.59 17.02
N GLY A 206 4.65 -0.84 17.55
CA GLY A 206 4.42 0.37 18.33
C GLY A 206 3.75 1.45 17.49
N MET A 207 4.27 1.69 16.28
CA MET A 207 3.65 2.63 15.36
C MET A 207 2.23 2.21 14.95
N PHE A 208 2.04 0.95 14.52
CA PHE A 208 0.71 0.48 14.13
C PHE A 208 -0.30 0.59 15.28
N SER A 209 0.09 0.21 16.50
CA SER A 209 -0.77 0.32 17.67
C SER A 209 -1.19 1.75 17.99
N ALA A 210 -0.45 2.76 17.52
CA ALA A 210 -0.79 4.16 17.75
C ALA A 210 -1.95 4.67 16.87
N PHE A 211 -2.32 3.97 15.79
CA PHE A 211 -3.43 4.41 14.94
C PHE A 211 -4.43 3.33 14.56
N LEU A 212 -4.11 2.06 14.79
CA LEU A 212 -5.09 0.97 14.72
C LEU A 212 -5.97 0.95 15.99
N SER A 213 -7.04 0.17 15.94
CA SER A 213 -7.81 -0.23 17.12
C SER A 213 -7.09 -1.35 17.90
N ASP A 214 -7.54 -1.64 19.11
CA ASP A 214 -6.93 -2.63 20.03
C ASP A 214 -6.85 -4.05 19.42
N ASP A 215 -7.73 -4.36 18.48
CA ASP A 215 -7.72 -5.62 17.76
C ASP A 215 -6.51 -5.76 16.78
N MET A 216 -5.81 -4.65 16.48
CA MET A 216 -4.64 -4.56 15.60
C MET A 216 -4.92 -4.98 14.15
N THR A 217 -6.13 -4.79 13.63
CA THR A 217 -6.43 -5.10 12.21
C THR A 217 -6.03 -3.94 11.30
N TYR A 218 -5.10 -4.23 10.38
CA TYR A 218 -4.70 -3.31 9.30
C TYR A 218 -5.32 -3.74 7.97
N SER A 219 -6.63 -3.57 7.88
CA SER A 219 -7.45 -3.80 6.68
C SER A 219 -8.74 -2.98 6.78
N CYS A 220 -9.55 -2.94 5.73
CA CYS A 220 -10.86 -2.31 5.74
C CYS A 220 -11.77 -2.83 6.88
N ALA A 221 -12.48 -1.92 7.55
CA ALA A 221 -13.54 -2.23 8.51
C ALA A 221 -14.93 -2.18 7.86
N ILE A 222 -15.98 -2.70 8.53
CA ILE A 222 -17.38 -2.56 8.08
C ILE A 222 -18.16 -1.76 9.13
N PHE A 223 -18.46 -0.52 8.80
CA PHE A 223 -19.23 0.39 9.64
C PHE A 223 -20.74 0.22 9.46
N PRO A 224 -21.55 0.35 10.54
CA PRO A 224 -23.01 0.45 10.43
C PRO A 224 -23.47 1.65 9.58
N GLU A 225 -22.73 2.76 9.65
CA GLU A 225 -22.99 3.97 8.88
C GLU A 225 -21.67 4.51 8.30
N LEU A 226 -21.64 4.81 7.00
CA LEU A 226 -20.41 5.13 6.26
C LEU A 226 -19.80 6.50 6.60
N ASP A 227 -20.62 7.50 6.90
CA ASP A 227 -20.18 8.90 7.05
C ASP A 227 -20.60 9.51 8.40
N ALA A 228 -20.84 8.66 9.41
CA ALA A 228 -21.16 9.13 10.76
C ALA A 228 -20.05 10.01 11.36
N ASP A 229 -18.79 9.75 10.98
CA ASP A 229 -17.60 10.49 11.40
C ASP A 229 -17.51 11.92 10.82
N LEU A 230 -18.25 12.20 9.74
CA LEU A 230 -18.28 13.51 9.10
C LEU A 230 -19.36 14.45 9.70
N SER A 231 -20.25 13.93 10.55
CA SER A 231 -21.30 14.71 11.19
C SER A 231 -20.87 15.22 12.57
N ALA A 232 -20.82 16.55 12.74
CA ALA A 232 -20.48 17.19 14.02
C ALA A 232 -21.41 16.75 15.17
N GLN A 233 -22.68 16.42 14.89
CA GLN A 233 -23.62 15.93 15.89
C GLN A 233 -23.34 14.48 16.32
N LYS A 234 -22.85 13.64 15.40
CA LYS A 234 -22.49 12.24 15.71
C LYS A 234 -21.10 12.10 16.31
N LEU A 235 -20.20 13.06 16.07
CA LEU A 235 -18.89 13.13 16.72
C LEU A 235 -18.98 13.21 18.27
N HIS A 236 -20.08 13.76 18.81
CA HIS A 236 -20.33 13.77 20.25
C HIS A 236 -20.78 12.40 20.80
N HIS A 237 -21.44 11.55 19.99
CA HIS A 237 -21.84 10.19 20.38
C HIS A 237 -20.67 9.19 20.35
N LEU A 238 -19.70 9.43 19.47
CA LEU A 238 -18.41 8.74 19.37
C LEU A 238 -17.56 8.80 20.67
N ASN A 239 -17.88 9.71 21.60
CA ASN A 239 -17.13 9.91 22.85
C ASN A 239 -17.66 9.10 24.06
N ASN A 240 -18.57 8.14 23.86
CA ASN A 240 -19.13 7.31 24.94
C ASN A 240 -18.19 6.19 25.45
N GLY A 241 -16.90 6.24 25.12
CA GLY A 241 -15.90 5.24 25.53
C GLY A 241 -15.94 3.92 24.73
N GLN A 242 -16.77 3.83 23.69
CA GLN A 242 -16.75 2.72 22.72
C GLN A 242 -15.83 3.07 21.55
N ASP A 243 -14.95 2.14 21.19
CA ASP A 243 -14.10 2.28 20.00
C ASP A 243 -14.87 1.82 18.74
N GLU A 244 -15.46 2.79 18.01
CA GLU A 244 -16.20 2.49 16.79
C GLU A 244 -15.37 1.86 15.67
N LEU A 245 -14.04 2.10 15.64
CA LEU A 245 -13.17 1.44 14.67
C LEU A 245 -13.01 -0.04 15.03
N GLU A 246 -12.78 -0.36 16.30
CA GLU A 246 -12.70 -1.74 16.79
C GLU A 246 -14.02 -2.49 16.51
N ASP A 247 -15.16 -1.88 16.83
CA ASP A 247 -16.47 -2.47 16.58
C ASP A 247 -16.68 -2.75 15.08
N ALA A 248 -16.27 -1.82 14.21
CA ALA A 248 -16.35 -1.99 12.77
C ALA A 248 -15.37 -3.07 12.23
N GLN A 249 -14.18 -3.18 12.82
CA GLN A 249 -13.23 -4.25 12.49
C GLN A 249 -13.78 -5.62 12.91
N MET A 250 -14.38 -5.71 14.10
CA MET A 250 -15.04 -6.93 14.56
C MET A 250 -16.26 -7.26 13.70
N ALA A 251 -17.06 -6.27 13.29
CA ALA A 251 -18.18 -6.47 12.38
C ALA A 251 -17.71 -7.09 11.05
N LYS A 252 -16.59 -6.59 10.49
CA LYS A 252 -15.96 -7.14 9.29
C LYS A 252 -15.47 -8.57 9.48
N ILE A 253 -14.71 -8.85 10.55
CA ILE A 253 -14.20 -10.19 10.84
C ILE A 253 -15.36 -11.18 11.00
N ARG A 254 -16.41 -10.80 11.73
CA ARG A 254 -17.63 -11.61 11.90
C ARG A 254 -18.38 -11.81 10.58
N HIS A 255 -18.39 -10.81 9.71
CA HIS A 255 -18.95 -10.95 8.38
C HIS A 255 -18.18 -12.02 7.57
N ILE A 256 -16.85 -11.99 7.58
CA ILE A 256 -16.02 -13.02 6.92
C ILE A 256 -16.23 -14.40 7.53
N ILE A 257 -16.33 -14.51 8.86
CA ILE A 257 -16.63 -15.79 9.55
C ILE A 257 -17.98 -16.36 9.08
N ARG A 258 -19.00 -15.50 8.90
CA ARG A 258 -20.32 -15.89 8.38
C ARG A 258 -20.27 -16.27 6.90
N GLN A 259 -19.61 -15.47 6.06
CA GLN A 259 -19.45 -15.75 4.63
C GLN A 259 -18.68 -17.06 4.39
N ALA A 260 -17.64 -17.31 5.17
CA ALA A 260 -16.94 -18.59 5.13
C ALA A 260 -17.73 -19.73 5.78
N ASP A 261 -18.87 -19.48 6.44
CA ASP A 261 -19.66 -20.50 7.15
C ASP A 261 -18.77 -21.37 8.07
N ILE A 262 -17.98 -20.70 8.93
CA ILE A 262 -17.10 -21.37 9.88
C ILE A 262 -17.94 -21.92 11.03
N ARG A 263 -17.77 -23.21 11.33
CA ARG A 263 -18.54 -23.94 12.34
C ARG A 263 -17.62 -24.63 13.34
N GLN A 264 -18.20 -25.06 14.45
CA GLN A 264 -17.51 -25.88 15.44
C GLN A 264 -16.94 -27.15 14.80
N GLY A 265 -15.71 -27.50 15.15
CA GLY A 265 -15.02 -28.68 14.61
C GLY A 265 -14.34 -28.47 13.26
N HIS A 266 -14.59 -27.35 12.55
CA HIS A 266 -13.83 -27.03 11.35
C HIS A 266 -12.36 -26.74 11.66
N ARG A 267 -11.48 -27.18 10.77
CA ARG A 267 -10.10 -26.72 10.68
C ARG A 267 -9.99 -25.61 9.65
N VAL A 268 -9.54 -24.45 10.08
CA VAL A 268 -9.43 -23.23 9.26
C VAL A 268 -7.96 -22.92 9.01
N LEU A 269 -7.63 -22.63 7.75
CA LEU A 269 -6.36 -22.02 7.38
C LEU A 269 -6.57 -20.51 7.21
N GLU A 270 -5.80 -19.69 7.92
CA GLU A 270 -5.71 -18.26 7.64
C GLU A 270 -4.39 -17.97 6.94
N ILE A 271 -4.45 -17.37 5.76
CA ILE A 271 -3.29 -16.92 4.99
C ILE A 271 -3.12 -15.41 5.21
N GLY A 272 -2.06 -15.02 5.93
CA GLY A 272 -1.83 -13.65 6.36
C GLY A 272 -2.37 -13.39 7.75
N SER A 273 -1.65 -13.80 8.79
CA SER A 273 -2.09 -13.72 10.19
C SER A 273 -2.42 -12.32 10.71
N GLY A 274 -1.83 -11.27 10.11
CA GLY A 274 -1.74 -9.95 10.74
C GLY A 274 -1.24 -10.09 12.17
N TRP A 275 -2.01 -9.59 13.13
CA TRP A 275 -1.74 -9.75 14.57
C TRP A 275 -2.74 -10.69 15.28
N GLY A 276 -3.39 -11.58 14.52
CA GLY A 276 -4.22 -12.67 15.04
C GLY A 276 -5.67 -12.31 15.35
N SER A 277 -6.16 -11.13 14.95
CA SER A 277 -7.53 -10.68 15.22
C SER A 277 -8.58 -11.65 14.69
N PHE A 278 -8.47 -12.07 13.42
CA PHE A 278 -9.37 -13.04 12.82
C PHE A 278 -9.29 -14.40 13.50
N ALA A 279 -8.08 -14.96 13.68
CA ALA A 279 -7.92 -16.26 14.31
C ALA A 279 -8.53 -16.33 15.72
N ILE A 280 -8.32 -15.28 16.52
CA ILE A 280 -8.88 -15.18 17.87
C ILE A 280 -10.41 -15.13 17.82
N GLU A 281 -10.99 -14.26 16.99
CA GLU A 281 -12.44 -14.10 16.91
C GLU A 281 -13.13 -15.34 16.32
N ALA A 282 -12.55 -15.96 15.29
CA ALA A 282 -13.09 -17.17 14.67
C ALA A 282 -13.21 -18.31 15.69
N VAL A 283 -12.19 -18.54 16.51
CA VAL A 283 -12.22 -19.56 17.56
C VAL A 283 -13.20 -19.18 18.67
N LYS A 284 -13.25 -17.92 19.10
CA LYS A 284 -14.21 -17.47 20.12
C LYS A 284 -15.66 -17.66 19.69
N GLN A 285 -15.99 -17.34 18.44
CA GLN A 285 -17.36 -17.39 17.93
C GLN A 285 -17.84 -18.82 17.66
N THR A 286 -16.96 -19.68 17.17
CA THR A 286 -17.37 -20.95 16.55
C THR A 286 -16.80 -22.18 17.24
N GLY A 287 -15.73 -22.03 18.02
CA GLY A 287 -14.99 -23.17 18.55
C GLY A 287 -14.25 -23.99 17.49
N CYS A 288 -13.97 -23.43 16.31
CA CYS A 288 -13.09 -24.04 15.32
C CYS A 288 -11.64 -24.14 15.81
N THR A 289 -10.75 -24.69 14.98
CA THR A 289 -9.30 -24.58 15.15
C THR A 289 -8.71 -23.81 13.97
N VAL A 290 -7.74 -22.94 14.23
CA VAL A 290 -7.12 -22.10 13.21
C VAL A 290 -5.62 -22.38 13.15
N ASP A 291 -5.13 -22.75 11.97
CA ASP A 291 -3.73 -22.64 11.60
C ASP A 291 -3.58 -21.32 10.82
N THR A 292 -2.85 -20.36 11.37
CA THR A 292 -2.65 -19.05 10.75
C THR A 292 -1.19 -18.86 10.36
N ILE A 293 -0.92 -18.34 9.17
CA ILE A 293 0.44 -18.24 8.62
C ILE A 293 0.81 -16.80 8.28
N THR A 294 2.06 -16.42 8.56
CA THR A 294 2.66 -15.12 8.20
C THR A 294 4.12 -15.28 7.80
N LEU A 295 4.65 -14.31 7.06
CA LEU A 295 6.08 -14.16 6.77
C LEU A 295 6.80 -13.24 7.79
N SER A 296 6.06 -12.51 8.62
CA SER A 296 6.63 -11.57 9.58
C SER A 296 6.82 -12.21 10.96
N ALA A 297 8.08 -12.28 11.40
CA ALA A 297 8.42 -12.76 12.74
C ALA A 297 7.83 -11.85 13.85
N GLN A 298 7.73 -10.54 13.60
CA GLN A 298 7.16 -9.58 14.54
C GLN A 298 5.64 -9.76 14.70
N GLN A 299 4.94 -9.97 13.58
CA GLN A 299 3.51 -10.30 13.57
C GLN A 299 3.26 -11.61 14.29
N LYS A 300 4.04 -12.66 13.96
CA LYS A 300 3.94 -13.96 14.64
C LYS A 300 4.05 -13.81 16.14
N LYS A 301 5.10 -13.14 16.63
CA LYS A 301 5.35 -12.97 18.06
C LYS A 301 4.16 -12.31 18.77
N LEU A 302 3.68 -11.18 18.25
CA LEU A 302 2.57 -10.45 18.88
C LEU A 302 1.23 -11.21 18.73
N ALA A 303 1.00 -11.92 17.63
CA ALA A 303 -0.16 -12.78 17.47
C ALA A 303 -0.17 -13.94 18.50
N GLU A 304 0.97 -14.60 18.72
CA GLU A 304 1.11 -15.65 19.75
C GLU A 304 0.85 -15.11 21.16
N GLU A 305 1.38 -13.92 21.48
CA GLU A 305 1.13 -13.23 22.76
C GLU A 305 -0.36 -12.93 22.96
N ARG A 306 -1.04 -12.41 21.93
CA ARG A 306 -2.48 -12.11 21.95
C ARG A 306 -3.33 -13.37 22.06
N VAL A 307 -2.99 -14.42 21.33
CA VAL A 307 -3.63 -15.75 21.41
C VAL A 307 -3.50 -16.35 22.82
N LYS A 308 -2.30 -16.26 23.42
CA LYS A 308 -2.04 -16.72 24.78
C LYS A 308 -2.85 -15.91 25.80
N LYS A 309 -2.86 -14.58 25.68
CA LYS A 309 -3.66 -13.68 26.54
C LYS A 309 -5.16 -14.00 26.45
N ALA A 310 -5.65 -14.40 25.28
CA ALA A 310 -7.03 -14.84 25.07
C ALA A 310 -7.32 -16.27 25.56
N GLY A 311 -6.31 -17.03 26.01
CA GLY A 311 -6.48 -18.42 26.47
C GLY A 311 -6.71 -19.44 25.35
N LEU A 312 -6.34 -19.12 24.11
CA LEU A 312 -6.71 -19.90 22.91
C LEU A 312 -5.56 -20.73 22.31
N GLY A 313 -4.42 -20.85 22.98
CA GLY A 313 -3.22 -21.53 22.45
C GLY A 313 -3.43 -23.02 22.10
N GLY A 314 -4.47 -23.66 22.63
CA GLY A 314 -4.84 -25.03 22.25
C GLY A 314 -5.62 -25.15 20.93
N ARG A 315 -6.08 -24.02 20.36
CA ARG A 315 -6.93 -23.98 19.15
C ARG A 315 -6.42 -23.09 18.05
N VAL A 316 -5.56 -22.11 18.37
CA VAL A 316 -4.89 -21.25 17.38
C VAL A 316 -3.40 -21.56 17.36
N ARG A 317 -2.87 -21.89 16.18
CA ARG A 317 -1.44 -22.11 15.93
C ARG A 317 -0.96 -21.08 14.91
N VAL A 318 0.09 -20.32 15.27
CA VAL A 318 0.68 -19.29 14.42
C VAL A 318 1.98 -19.80 13.82
N TRP A 319 2.07 -19.80 12.50
CA TRP A 319 3.22 -20.34 11.77
C TRP A 319 3.97 -19.24 11.03
N LEU A 320 5.30 -19.30 11.09
CA LEU A 320 6.17 -18.47 10.25
C LEU A 320 6.51 -19.27 8.99
N MET A 321 5.72 -19.11 7.93
CA MET A 321 5.92 -19.83 6.68
C MET A 321 5.26 -19.13 5.50
N ASP A 322 5.76 -19.47 4.31
CA ASP A 322 5.19 -19.03 3.04
C ASP A 322 4.02 -19.94 2.64
N TYR A 323 2.91 -19.35 2.21
CA TYR A 323 1.75 -20.09 1.72
C TYR A 323 2.06 -20.95 0.47
N ARG A 324 3.16 -20.66 -0.23
CA ARG A 324 3.63 -21.42 -1.40
C ARG A 324 4.39 -22.69 -1.00
N ALA A 325 4.80 -22.81 0.26
CA ALA A 325 5.62 -23.90 0.78
C ALA A 325 4.92 -24.64 1.92
N LEU A 326 3.60 -24.82 1.80
CA LEU A 326 2.82 -25.53 2.81
C LEU A 326 3.21 -27.01 2.87
N PRO A 327 3.20 -27.64 4.06
CA PRO A 327 3.53 -29.06 4.20
C PRO A 327 2.60 -29.95 3.35
N GLU A 328 3.10 -31.02 2.75
CA GLU A 328 2.26 -31.95 1.98
C GLU A 328 1.10 -32.53 2.82
N SER A 329 1.32 -32.71 4.13
CA SER A 329 0.29 -33.14 5.09
C SER A 329 -0.91 -32.19 5.21
N TRP A 330 -0.86 -30.98 4.63
CA TRP A 330 -1.94 -29.99 4.65
C TRP A 330 -2.82 -30.03 3.40
N LYS A 331 -2.43 -30.81 2.40
CA LYS A 331 -3.25 -31.05 1.21
C LYS A 331 -4.61 -31.62 1.62
N SER A 332 -5.68 -31.06 1.07
CA SER A 332 -7.08 -31.43 1.34
C SER A 332 -7.41 -31.56 2.84
N SER A 333 -6.82 -30.73 3.69
CA SER A 333 -6.92 -30.87 5.16
C SER A 333 -7.78 -29.80 5.82
N PHE A 334 -8.14 -28.74 5.10
CA PHE A 334 -8.88 -27.62 5.67
C PHE A 334 -10.33 -27.58 5.19
N ASP A 335 -11.24 -27.39 6.14
CA ASP A 335 -12.66 -27.16 5.87
C ASP A 335 -12.86 -25.76 5.31
N ARG A 336 -12.07 -24.80 5.79
CA ARG A 336 -12.17 -23.38 5.42
C ARG A 336 -10.80 -22.77 5.20
N VAL A 337 -10.67 -21.89 4.22
CA VAL A 337 -9.51 -21.02 4.04
C VAL A 337 -9.98 -19.57 4.09
N VAL A 338 -9.29 -18.73 4.88
CA VAL A 338 -9.52 -17.30 4.93
C VAL A 338 -8.24 -16.54 4.58
N SER A 339 -8.35 -15.45 3.84
CA SER A 339 -7.22 -14.59 3.48
C SER A 339 -7.68 -13.15 3.35
N ILE A 340 -7.13 -12.25 4.16
CA ILE A 340 -7.60 -10.86 4.25
C ILE A 340 -6.51 -9.93 3.74
N GLU A 341 -6.77 -9.25 2.62
CA GLU A 341 -5.87 -8.26 2.00
C GLU A 341 -4.42 -8.77 1.83
N MET A 342 -4.29 -10.03 1.39
CA MET A 342 -2.99 -10.66 1.07
C MET A 342 -2.72 -10.64 -0.44
N LEU A 343 -3.76 -10.76 -1.27
CA LEU A 343 -3.64 -10.99 -2.71
C LEU A 343 -2.91 -9.84 -3.44
N GLU A 344 -2.99 -8.63 -2.88
CA GLU A 344 -2.32 -7.42 -3.31
C GLU A 344 -0.80 -7.56 -3.35
N GLN A 345 -0.24 -8.46 -2.53
CA GLN A 345 1.21 -8.70 -2.43
C GLN A 345 1.68 -9.91 -3.24
N VAL A 346 0.78 -10.64 -3.90
CA VAL A 346 1.12 -11.83 -4.68
C VAL A 346 1.75 -11.44 -6.03
N GLY A 347 1.27 -10.36 -6.64
CA GLY A 347 1.66 -9.96 -7.99
C GLY A 347 0.85 -10.68 -9.08
N LYS A 348 0.79 -10.04 -10.25
CA LYS A 348 -0.06 -10.45 -11.37
C LYS A 348 0.25 -11.87 -11.85
N GLU A 349 1.53 -12.17 -12.07
CA GLU A 349 2.00 -13.42 -12.66
C GLU A 349 1.75 -14.63 -11.76
N PHE A 350 1.69 -14.40 -10.43
CA PHE A 350 1.56 -15.45 -9.43
C PHE A 350 0.12 -15.61 -8.91
N THR A 351 -0.81 -14.73 -9.30
CA THR A 351 -2.20 -14.78 -8.85
C THR A 351 -2.89 -16.12 -9.15
N PRO A 352 -2.72 -16.75 -10.34
CA PRO A 352 -3.26 -18.10 -10.56
C PRO A 352 -2.64 -19.15 -9.62
N GLY A 353 -1.34 -19.05 -9.35
CA GLY A 353 -0.64 -19.94 -8.41
C GLY A 353 -1.19 -19.82 -6.98
N TYR A 354 -1.59 -18.62 -6.56
CA TYR A 354 -2.29 -18.43 -5.29
C TYR A 354 -3.59 -19.24 -5.21
N PHE A 355 -4.45 -19.17 -6.24
CA PHE A 355 -5.68 -19.96 -6.24
C PHE A 355 -5.43 -21.47 -6.37
N SER A 356 -4.32 -21.88 -6.97
CA SER A 356 -3.88 -23.28 -6.97
C SER A 356 -3.55 -23.79 -5.55
N VAL A 357 -2.91 -22.97 -4.72
CA VAL A 357 -2.67 -23.32 -3.31
C VAL A 357 -3.98 -23.49 -2.57
N LEU A 358 -4.90 -22.52 -2.69
CA LEU A 358 -6.22 -22.54 -2.05
C LEU A 358 -6.97 -23.83 -2.41
N ASP A 359 -7.02 -24.16 -3.69
CA ASP A 359 -7.61 -25.41 -4.18
C ASP A 359 -6.95 -26.66 -3.59
N SER A 360 -5.62 -26.68 -3.47
CA SER A 360 -4.88 -27.87 -3.02
C SER A 360 -5.12 -28.20 -1.54
N VAL A 361 -5.30 -27.20 -0.69
CA VAL A 361 -5.42 -27.38 0.77
C VAL A 361 -6.87 -27.61 1.22
N LEU A 362 -7.84 -27.21 0.41
CA LEU A 362 -9.26 -27.36 0.70
C LEU A 362 -9.72 -28.82 0.54
N LYS A 363 -10.53 -29.28 1.50
CA LYS A 363 -11.31 -30.52 1.40
C LYS A 363 -12.29 -30.48 0.21
N SER A 364 -12.92 -31.63 -0.08
CA SER A 364 -13.95 -31.75 -1.12
C SER A 364 -15.22 -30.94 -0.85
N ASN A 365 -15.53 -30.64 0.42
CA ASN A 365 -16.58 -29.74 0.88
C ASN A 365 -16.03 -28.39 1.40
N GLY A 366 -14.82 -28.02 0.96
CA GLY A 366 -14.12 -26.83 1.41
C GLY A 366 -14.73 -25.52 0.88
N VAL A 367 -14.52 -24.44 1.64
CA VAL A 367 -14.90 -23.06 1.28
C VAL A 367 -13.70 -22.14 1.49
N ALA A 368 -13.41 -21.27 0.53
CA ALA A 368 -12.47 -20.18 0.70
C ALA A 368 -13.20 -18.84 0.77
N CYS A 369 -12.81 -17.96 1.69
CA CYS A 369 -13.29 -16.59 1.73
C CYS A 369 -12.09 -15.64 1.75
N PHE A 370 -12.00 -14.72 0.80
CA PHE A 370 -10.87 -13.79 0.77
C PHE A 370 -11.31 -12.35 0.48
N GLN A 371 -10.60 -11.41 1.10
CA GLN A 371 -10.78 -9.97 0.90
C GLN A 371 -9.62 -9.43 0.06
N VAL A 372 -9.93 -8.54 -0.90
CA VAL A 372 -8.92 -7.92 -1.77
C VAL A 372 -9.33 -6.53 -2.25
N ILE A 373 -8.39 -5.60 -2.20
CA ILE A 373 -8.47 -4.30 -2.86
C ILE A 373 -8.35 -4.49 -4.37
N THR A 374 -9.30 -3.92 -5.09
CA THR A 374 -9.42 -4.00 -6.54
C THR A 374 -9.34 -2.62 -7.20
N ILE A 375 -8.96 -2.62 -8.48
CA ILE A 375 -9.04 -1.43 -9.34
C ILE A 375 -10.09 -1.65 -10.45
N PRO A 376 -10.85 -0.63 -10.86
CA PRO A 376 -11.78 -0.74 -11.98
C PRO A 376 -11.07 -1.08 -13.30
N GLU A 377 -11.76 -1.84 -14.15
CA GLU A 377 -11.26 -2.32 -15.45
C GLU A 377 -10.77 -1.17 -16.35
N SER A 378 -11.50 -0.05 -16.34
CA SER A 378 -11.17 1.15 -17.13
C SER A 378 -9.82 1.79 -16.78
N ARG A 379 -9.22 1.43 -15.64
CA ARG A 379 -7.94 1.97 -15.16
C ARG A 379 -6.80 0.97 -15.22
N PHE A 380 -7.11 -0.32 -15.36
CA PHE A 380 -6.17 -1.40 -15.14
C PHE A 380 -4.97 -1.37 -16.09
N GLU A 381 -5.20 -1.17 -17.38
CA GLU A 381 -4.12 -1.15 -18.39
C GLU A 381 -3.12 -0.02 -18.11
N GLN A 382 -3.60 1.16 -17.75
CA GLN A 382 -2.74 2.30 -17.42
C GLN A 382 -2.00 2.07 -16.10
N TYR A 383 -2.69 1.55 -15.09
CA TYR A 383 -2.11 1.21 -13.78
C TYR A 383 -0.92 0.24 -13.93
N GLN A 384 -1.04 -0.75 -14.80
CA GLN A 384 0.02 -1.74 -15.03
C GLN A 384 1.30 -1.15 -15.63
N LYS A 385 1.19 -0.09 -16.43
CA LYS A 385 2.33 0.51 -17.15
C LYS A 385 3.17 1.46 -16.30
N GLY A 386 2.65 1.92 -15.15
CA GLY A 386 3.27 2.96 -14.33
C GLY A 386 3.58 2.53 -12.90
N ILE A 387 4.43 3.31 -12.22
CA ILE A 387 4.66 3.21 -10.78
C ILE A 387 4.03 4.45 -10.15
N ASP A 388 3.00 4.24 -9.34
CA ASP A 388 2.33 5.31 -8.60
C ASP A 388 2.98 5.52 -7.21
N PHE A 389 2.43 6.47 -6.46
CA PHE A 389 2.87 6.75 -5.08
C PHE A 389 2.85 5.51 -4.19
N ILE A 390 1.79 4.68 -4.28
CA ILE A 390 1.63 3.50 -3.43
C ILE A 390 2.73 2.48 -3.72
N ARG A 391 2.92 2.13 -5.00
CA ARG A 391 3.92 1.14 -5.43
C ARG A 391 5.37 1.63 -5.26
N LYS A 392 5.60 2.95 -5.13
CA LYS A 392 6.94 3.48 -4.83
C LYS A 392 7.23 3.56 -3.33
N TRP A 393 6.28 4.06 -2.54
CA TRP A 393 6.56 4.55 -1.18
C TRP A 393 5.87 3.78 -0.04
N ILE A 394 4.81 3.02 -0.34
CA ILE A 394 4.00 2.34 0.68
C ILE A 394 4.06 0.82 0.51
N PHE A 395 3.72 0.31 -0.67
CA PHE A 395 3.70 -1.13 -0.98
C PHE A 395 4.48 -1.45 -2.27
N PRO A 396 5.83 -1.43 -2.21
CA PRO A 396 6.67 -1.86 -3.32
C PRO A 396 6.37 -3.30 -3.74
N GLY A 397 6.16 -3.51 -5.04
CA GLY A 397 5.79 -4.82 -5.58
C GLY A 397 4.29 -5.12 -5.54
N GLY A 398 3.49 -4.31 -4.85
CA GLY A 398 2.04 -4.47 -4.79
C GLY A 398 1.35 -4.38 -6.15
N PHE A 399 0.25 -5.11 -6.29
CA PHE A 399 -0.56 -5.23 -7.49
C PHE A 399 -2.05 -5.28 -7.15
N LEU A 400 -2.82 -4.32 -7.67
CA LEU A 400 -4.27 -4.29 -7.56
C LEU A 400 -4.91 -4.96 -8.78
N PRO A 401 -5.60 -6.11 -8.60
CA PRO A 401 -6.31 -6.77 -9.69
C PRO A 401 -7.67 -6.12 -9.99
N THR A 402 -8.24 -6.43 -11.15
CA THR A 402 -9.68 -6.22 -11.43
C THR A 402 -10.49 -7.42 -10.97
N ILE A 403 -11.82 -7.27 -10.83
CA ILE A 403 -12.71 -8.41 -10.55
C ILE A 403 -12.66 -9.43 -11.70
N SER A 404 -12.64 -8.96 -12.95
CA SER A 404 -12.50 -9.81 -14.13
C SER A 404 -11.21 -10.64 -14.09
N PHE A 405 -10.08 -10.01 -13.78
CA PHE A 405 -8.80 -10.69 -13.66
C PHE A 405 -8.80 -11.73 -12.53
N ILE A 406 -9.37 -11.41 -11.36
CA ILE A 406 -9.53 -12.37 -10.26
C ILE A 406 -10.35 -13.58 -10.71
N THR A 407 -11.47 -13.34 -11.39
CA THR A 407 -12.36 -14.40 -11.88
C THR A 407 -11.63 -15.36 -12.81
N ASP A 408 -10.88 -14.82 -13.78
CA ASP A 408 -10.06 -15.63 -14.69
C ASP A 408 -8.96 -16.39 -13.94
N ALA A 409 -8.29 -15.74 -12.99
CA ALA A 409 -7.21 -16.35 -12.21
C ALA A 409 -7.71 -17.48 -11.30
N ILE A 410 -8.93 -17.39 -10.77
CA ILE A 410 -9.58 -18.47 -10.00
C ILE A 410 -9.79 -19.68 -10.91
N GLN A 411 -10.37 -19.49 -12.10
CA GLN A 411 -10.65 -20.59 -13.03
C GLN A 411 -9.37 -21.31 -13.44
N VAL A 412 -8.33 -20.54 -13.81
CA VAL A 412 -7.02 -21.08 -14.22
C VAL A 412 -6.33 -21.78 -13.04
N GLY A 413 -6.23 -21.11 -11.88
CA GLY A 413 -5.47 -21.60 -10.73
C GLY A 413 -6.10 -22.82 -10.06
N ALA A 414 -7.42 -22.83 -9.92
CA ALA A 414 -8.17 -23.93 -9.31
C ALA A 414 -8.58 -25.02 -10.32
N ASN A 415 -8.20 -24.89 -11.60
CA ASN A 415 -8.57 -25.81 -12.68
C ASN A 415 -10.10 -26.07 -12.71
N ASN A 416 -10.87 -24.98 -12.66
CA ASN A 416 -12.35 -24.95 -12.62
C ASN A 416 -13.01 -25.68 -11.43
N ARG A 417 -12.27 -26.04 -10.37
CA ARG A 417 -12.83 -26.76 -9.19
C ARG A 417 -13.39 -25.86 -8.10
N LEU A 418 -13.15 -24.55 -8.18
CA LEU A 418 -13.69 -23.55 -7.27
C LEU A 418 -14.65 -22.65 -8.04
N ILE A 419 -15.88 -22.55 -7.56
CA ILE A 419 -16.92 -21.67 -8.11
C ILE A 419 -17.03 -20.42 -7.24
N ILE A 420 -17.28 -19.28 -7.86
CA ILE A 420 -17.58 -18.03 -7.14
C ILE A 420 -19.03 -18.11 -6.67
N ASP A 421 -19.24 -18.13 -5.37
CA ASP A 421 -20.57 -18.15 -4.75
C ASP A 421 -21.08 -16.72 -4.50
N SER A 422 -20.23 -15.87 -3.93
CA SER A 422 -20.57 -14.48 -3.64
C SER A 422 -19.39 -13.54 -3.84
N VAL A 423 -19.70 -12.28 -4.17
CA VAL A 423 -18.76 -11.15 -4.18
C VAL A 423 -19.48 -9.96 -3.55
N SER A 424 -18.95 -9.43 -2.45
CA SER A 424 -19.47 -8.23 -1.79
C SER A 424 -18.46 -7.10 -1.88
N ASN A 425 -18.93 -5.86 -2.08
CA ASN A 425 -18.07 -4.68 -2.16
C ASN A 425 -18.17 -3.88 -0.85
N ILE A 426 -17.06 -3.80 -0.12
CA ILE A 426 -16.92 -3.01 1.11
C ILE A 426 -16.04 -1.77 0.91
N GLY A 427 -15.60 -1.48 -0.31
CA GLY A 427 -14.75 -0.34 -0.66
C GLY A 427 -15.20 1.01 -0.08
N PRO A 428 -16.50 1.37 -0.07
CA PRO A 428 -16.96 2.61 0.57
C PRO A 428 -16.60 2.71 2.06
N HIS A 429 -16.54 1.60 2.80
CA HIS A 429 -16.17 1.60 4.22
C HIS A 429 -14.67 1.86 4.42
N TYR A 430 -13.83 1.59 3.42
CA TYR A 430 -12.39 1.81 3.50
C TYR A 430 -12.07 3.31 3.59
N ALA A 431 -12.87 4.16 2.92
CA ALA A 431 -12.72 5.60 3.04
C ALA A 431 -12.82 6.08 4.51
N ARG A 432 -13.82 5.59 5.26
CA ARG A 432 -13.96 5.89 6.69
C ARG A 432 -12.84 5.26 7.52
N THR A 433 -12.45 4.02 7.22
CA THR A 433 -11.32 3.35 7.88
C THR A 433 -10.04 4.20 7.82
N LEU A 434 -9.72 4.73 6.64
CA LEU A 434 -8.54 5.57 6.41
C LEU A 434 -8.64 6.94 7.09
N ARG A 435 -9.85 7.52 7.20
CA ARG A 435 -10.07 8.75 7.98
C ARG A 435 -9.82 8.53 9.46
N GLU A 436 -10.31 7.42 10.02
CA GLU A 436 -10.06 7.07 11.44
C GLU A 436 -8.58 6.83 11.71
N TRP A 437 -7.89 6.07 10.85
CA TRP A 437 -6.45 5.88 10.95
C TRP A 437 -5.69 7.21 10.86
N ARG A 438 -6.03 8.08 9.90
CA ARG A 438 -5.43 9.42 9.78
C ARG A 438 -5.65 10.26 11.03
N ARG A 439 -6.86 10.26 11.58
CA ARG A 439 -7.21 11.01 12.79
C ARG A 439 -6.37 10.54 13.99
N ARG A 440 -6.33 9.22 14.25
CA ARG A 440 -5.56 8.64 15.36
C ARG A 440 -4.06 8.84 15.15
N PHE A 441 -3.56 8.63 13.93
CA PHE A 441 -2.17 8.88 13.56
C PHE A 441 -1.75 10.31 13.90
N LEU A 442 -2.55 11.32 13.53
CA LEU A 442 -2.26 12.72 13.85
C LEU A 442 -2.31 13.00 15.36
N GLN A 443 -3.34 12.50 16.04
CA GLN A 443 -3.51 12.69 17.49
C GLN A 443 -2.34 12.11 18.28
N ASN A 444 -1.85 10.94 17.87
CA ASN A 444 -0.81 10.22 18.58
C ASN A 444 0.59 10.44 17.99
N PHE A 445 0.74 11.35 17.01
CA PHE A 445 2.00 11.51 16.29
C PHE A 445 3.14 11.97 17.20
N ASP A 446 2.93 13.10 17.89
CA ASP A 446 3.99 13.74 18.67
C ASP A 446 4.28 13.00 19.98
N GLU A 447 3.27 12.35 20.58
CA GLU A 447 3.39 11.68 21.87
C GLU A 447 3.84 10.21 21.77
N LEU A 448 3.42 9.48 20.72
CA LEU A 448 3.69 8.04 20.60
C LEU A 448 4.55 7.69 19.39
N ILE A 449 4.17 8.15 18.20
CA ILE A 449 4.82 7.72 16.94
C ILE A 449 6.21 8.33 16.79
N SER A 450 6.35 9.64 16.98
CA SER A 450 7.63 10.33 16.82
C SER A 450 8.69 9.84 17.81
N PRO A 451 8.40 9.62 19.11
CA PRO A 451 9.33 9.00 20.04
C PRO A 451 9.69 7.55 19.65
N ALA A 452 8.71 6.74 19.22
CA ALA A 452 8.97 5.36 18.78
C ALA A 452 9.91 5.31 17.56
N LEU A 453 9.68 6.17 16.55
CA LEU A 453 10.56 6.29 15.39
C LEU A 453 11.98 6.67 15.78
N ARG A 454 12.17 7.62 16.71
CA ARG A 454 13.51 8.01 17.20
C ARG A 454 14.18 6.90 17.99
N ALA A 455 13.42 6.08 18.71
CA ALA A 455 13.96 4.96 19.47
C ALA A 455 14.44 3.82 18.57
N GLU A 456 13.69 3.54 17.50
CA GLU A 456 14.01 2.49 16.52
C GLU A 456 15.05 2.93 15.50
N HIS A 457 15.06 4.21 15.16
CA HIS A 457 15.95 4.84 14.18
C HIS A 457 16.59 6.10 14.77
N PRO A 458 17.59 5.97 15.66
CA PRO A 458 18.25 7.10 16.32
C PRO A 458 18.93 8.09 15.36
N GLU A 459 19.21 7.65 14.13
CA GLU A 459 19.78 8.47 13.07
C GLU A 459 18.78 9.43 12.41
N MET A 460 17.47 9.24 12.60
CA MET A 460 16.45 10.10 11.98
C MET A 460 16.54 11.52 12.53
N THR A 461 16.70 12.48 11.61
CA THR A 461 16.61 13.90 11.93
C THR A 461 15.16 14.33 12.13
N ALA A 462 14.94 15.52 12.68
CA ALA A 462 13.61 16.12 12.74
C ALA A 462 12.98 16.28 11.34
N GLY A 463 13.79 16.54 10.31
CA GLY A 463 13.34 16.62 8.93
C GLY A 463 12.85 15.27 8.40
N ASP A 464 13.53 14.18 8.74
CA ASP A 464 13.15 12.83 8.30
C ASP A 464 11.81 12.40 8.92
N ILE A 465 11.60 12.75 10.20
CA ILE A 465 10.33 12.50 10.90
C ILE A 465 9.19 13.30 10.27
N GLU A 466 9.43 14.54 9.85
CA GLU A 466 8.41 15.34 9.17
C GLU A 466 8.08 14.79 7.79
N VAL A 467 9.09 14.38 7.00
CA VAL A 467 8.89 13.70 5.71
C VAL A 467 8.07 12.42 5.90
N PHE A 468 8.37 11.65 6.96
CA PHE A 468 7.60 10.47 7.33
C PHE A 468 6.14 10.82 7.64
N LYS A 469 5.90 11.82 8.49
CA LYS A 469 4.53 12.30 8.82
C LYS A 469 3.75 12.62 7.56
N ARG A 470 4.35 13.41 6.66
CA ARG A 470 3.74 13.85 5.41
C ARG A 470 3.51 12.69 4.44
N LYS A 471 4.43 11.72 4.35
CA LYS A 471 4.23 10.49 3.56
C LYS A 471 2.97 9.75 3.98
N TRP A 472 2.78 9.55 5.28
CA TRP A 472 1.62 8.85 5.83
C TRP A 472 0.31 9.63 5.69
N LEU A 473 0.34 10.94 5.89
CA LEU A 473 -0.83 11.80 5.61
C LEU A 473 -1.22 11.76 4.15
N TYR A 474 -0.24 11.79 3.24
CA TYR A 474 -0.50 11.64 1.81
C TYR A 474 -1.12 10.29 1.51
N TYR A 475 -0.56 9.20 2.05
CA TYR A 475 -1.09 7.85 1.90
C TYR A 475 -2.56 7.74 2.32
N PHE A 476 -2.90 8.14 3.55
CA PHE A 476 -4.27 8.03 4.04
C PHE A 476 -5.25 8.84 3.18
N CYS A 477 -4.93 10.09 2.87
CA CYS A 477 -5.78 10.95 2.04
C CYS A 477 -5.92 10.42 0.60
N TYR A 478 -4.81 9.91 0.03
CA TYR A 478 -4.76 9.41 -1.34
C TYR A 478 -5.67 8.18 -1.50
N CYS A 479 -5.56 7.22 -0.58
CA CYS A 479 -6.41 6.05 -0.57
C CYS A 479 -7.85 6.38 -0.18
N GLU A 480 -8.09 7.26 0.81
CA GLU A 480 -9.44 7.69 1.24
C GLU A 480 -10.24 8.18 0.03
N VAL A 481 -9.63 9.08 -0.75
CA VAL A 481 -10.26 9.64 -1.93
C VAL A 481 -10.42 8.58 -3.01
N GLY A 482 -9.42 7.71 -3.20
CA GLY A 482 -9.50 6.59 -4.14
C GLY A 482 -10.74 5.72 -3.94
N PHE A 483 -11.06 5.37 -2.69
CA PHE A 483 -12.25 4.61 -2.34
C PHE A 483 -13.54 5.44 -2.41
N SER A 484 -13.55 6.65 -1.87
CA SER A 484 -14.76 7.50 -1.87
C SER A 484 -15.22 7.94 -3.28
N GLU A 485 -14.28 8.09 -4.22
CA GLU A 485 -14.55 8.38 -5.63
C GLU A 485 -14.72 7.10 -6.48
N ARG A 486 -14.74 5.92 -5.86
CA ARG A 486 -14.92 4.61 -6.52
C ARG A 486 -13.93 4.34 -7.67
N ILE A 487 -12.72 4.87 -7.55
CA ILE A 487 -11.60 4.52 -8.44
C ILE A 487 -10.74 3.39 -7.87
N LEU A 488 -11.06 2.96 -6.65
CA LEU A 488 -10.67 1.73 -5.98
C LEU A 488 -11.94 1.04 -5.45
N GLY A 489 -11.88 -0.27 -5.29
CA GLY A 489 -12.88 -1.06 -4.58
C GLY A 489 -12.20 -2.02 -3.62
N ASP A 490 -12.95 -2.61 -2.71
CA ASP A 490 -12.46 -3.68 -1.82
C ASP A 490 -13.55 -4.72 -1.72
N HIS A 491 -13.20 -5.97 -2.03
CA HIS A 491 -14.17 -7.03 -2.27
C HIS A 491 -13.89 -8.26 -1.45
N ILE A 492 -14.94 -8.81 -0.85
CA ILE A 492 -14.91 -10.12 -0.20
C ILE A 492 -15.53 -11.14 -1.15
N PHE A 493 -14.73 -12.10 -1.59
CA PHE A 493 -15.12 -13.23 -2.41
C PHE A 493 -15.33 -14.47 -1.55
N THR A 494 -16.36 -15.24 -1.86
CA THR A 494 -16.53 -16.60 -1.34
C THR A 494 -16.48 -17.59 -2.48
N LEU A 495 -15.60 -18.59 -2.36
CA LEU A 495 -15.41 -19.67 -3.31
C LEU A 495 -15.82 -20.99 -2.67
N VAL A 496 -16.55 -21.82 -3.42
CA VAL A 496 -16.99 -23.14 -2.94
C VAL A 496 -16.65 -24.22 -3.96
N ARG A 497 -16.70 -25.48 -3.51
CA ARG A 497 -16.59 -26.66 -4.37
C ARG A 497 -17.91 -26.89 -5.12
N GLU A 498 -17.83 -27.30 -6.38
CA GLU A 498 -19.00 -27.80 -7.10
C GLU A 498 -19.64 -28.97 -6.32
N GLY A 499 -20.95 -28.92 -6.12
CA GLY A 499 -21.69 -29.95 -5.39
C GLY A 499 -21.58 -29.87 -3.86
N ASN A 500 -20.97 -28.83 -3.28
CA ASN A 500 -20.95 -28.62 -1.83
C ASN A 500 -22.33 -28.21 -1.28
N ARG A 501 -23.18 -29.20 -1.01
CA ARG A 501 -24.54 -28.99 -0.49
C ARG A 501 -24.59 -28.60 0.99
N GLU A 502 -23.48 -28.72 1.72
CA GLU A 502 -23.40 -28.37 3.15
C GLU A 502 -23.22 -26.87 3.37
N TYR A 503 -22.72 -26.16 2.35
CA TYR A 503 -22.62 -24.71 2.35
C TYR A 503 -23.98 -24.12 1.95
N GLY A 504 -24.58 -23.37 2.88
CA GLY A 504 -25.90 -22.77 2.70
C GLY A 504 -25.85 -21.45 1.93
N CYS A 505 -26.91 -21.14 1.19
CA CYS A 505 -27.10 -19.82 0.59
C CYS A 505 -27.59 -18.83 1.67
N THR A 506 -26.71 -17.95 2.16
CA THR A 506 -27.02 -16.95 3.20
C THR A 506 -27.30 -15.56 2.65
N THR A 507 -27.62 -15.43 1.35
CA THR A 507 -27.75 -14.15 0.64
C THR A 507 -28.79 -13.17 1.21
N LEU A 508 -29.67 -13.64 2.12
CA LEU A 508 -30.75 -12.84 2.72
C LEU A 508 -30.72 -12.81 4.26
N ALA A 509 -29.66 -13.30 4.91
CA ALA A 509 -29.61 -13.44 6.38
C ALA A 509 -28.93 -12.28 7.10
#